data_AF-A0A450VBN3-F1
#
_entry.id   AF-A0A450VBN3-F1
#
_cell.length_a   1.000
_cell.length_b   1.000
_cell.length_c   1.000
_cell.angle_alpha   90.00
_cell.angle_beta   90.00
_cell.angle_gamma   90.00
#
_symmetry.space_group_name_H-M   'P 1'
#
loop_
_entity.id
_entity.type
_entity.pdbx_description
1 polymer ?
#
loop_
_entity_poly.entity_id
_entity_poly.type
_entity_poly.pdbx_seq_one_letter_code
_entity_poly.pdbx_strand_id
1 'polypeptide(L)' 'KEAGVDGKTLEGMDSEGLRALAAVQRKQREAEKGLARYEAKLNGKFGDVLRLRSFAVVAVGFERVLFWELE' A
#
# COMPACT_ATOMS: atom_id res chain seq x y z
N LYS A 1 -12.06 -10.42 -7.62
CA LYS A 1 -11.70 -11.87 -7.45
C LYS A 1 -10.50 -12.10 -6.53
N GLU A 2 -9.47 -11.25 -6.51
CA GLU A 2 -8.24 -11.48 -5.73
C GLU A 2 -8.42 -11.43 -4.20
N ALA A 3 -9.36 -10.63 -3.70
CA ALA A 3 -9.70 -10.54 -2.27
C ALA A 3 -10.71 -11.60 -1.80
N GLY A 4 -11.30 -12.40 -2.70
CA GLY A 4 -12.32 -13.41 -2.35
C GLY A 4 -13.67 -12.87 -1.90
N VAL A 5 -13.85 -11.54 -1.88
CA VAL A 5 -15.07 -10.83 -1.44
C VAL A 5 -15.64 -10.02 -2.61
N ASP A 6 -16.97 -9.89 -2.68
CA ASP A 6 -17.63 -9.06 -3.71
C ASP A 6 -17.55 -7.55 -3.38
N GLY A 7 -17.77 -6.71 -4.40
CA GLY A 7 -17.61 -5.26 -4.28
C GLY A 7 -18.56 -4.61 -3.27
N LYS A 8 -19.81 -5.08 -3.17
CA LYS A 8 -20.79 -4.50 -2.24
C LYS A 8 -20.40 -4.78 -0.79
N THR A 9 -19.86 -5.97 -0.53
CA THR A 9 -19.34 -6.32 0.79
C THR A 9 -18.09 -5.48 1.11
N LEU A 10 -17.16 -5.30 0.16
CA LEU A 10 -15.97 -4.46 0.35
C LEU A 10 -16.31 -2.99 0.65
N GLU A 11 -17.34 -2.45 0.00
CA GLU A 11 -17.80 -1.08 0.21
C GLU A 11 -18.23 -0.84 1.66
N GLY A 12 -18.89 -1.82 2.29
CA GLY A 12 -19.35 -1.75 3.68
C GLY A 12 -18.29 -2.03 4.74
N MET A 13 -17.09 -2.53 4.38
CA MET A 13 -16.04 -2.84 5.35
C MET A 13 -15.37 -1.58 5.89
N ASP A 14 -14.99 -1.56 7.16
CA ASP A 14 -14.14 -0.50 7.68
C ASP A 14 -12.68 -0.66 7.23
N SER A 15 -11.85 0.33 7.55
CA SER A 15 -10.44 0.33 7.18
C SER A 15 -9.67 -0.82 7.80
N GLU A 16 -9.99 -1.22 9.04
CA GLU A 16 -9.29 -2.31 9.73
C GLU A 16 -9.62 -3.66 9.10
N GLY A 17 -10.90 -3.92 8.81
CA GLY A 17 -11.36 -5.12 8.12
C GLY A 17 -10.72 -5.26 6.74
N LEU A 18 -10.62 -4.16 5.98
CA LEU A 18 -9.93 -4.19 4.69
C LEU A 18 -8.43 -4.48 4.83
N ARG A 19 -7.76 -3.93 5.85
CA ARG A 19 -6.33 -4.20 6.14
C ARG A 19 -6.07 -5.65 6.57
N ALA A 20 -7.06 -6.31 7.16
CA ALA A 20 -6.97 -7.71 7.55
C ALA A 20 -7.04 -8.69 6.34
N LEU A 21 -7.49 -8.24 5.17
CA LEU A 21 -7.58 -9.08 3.98
C LEU A 21 -6.18 -9.54 3.53
N ALA A 22 -6.01 -10.86 3.37
CA ALA A 22 -4.72 -11.44 2.97
C ALA A 22 -4.19 -10.88 1.63
N ALA A 23 -5.09 -10.57 0.69
CA ALA A 23 -4.73 -9.94 -0.58
C ALA A 23 -4.17 -8.53 -0.38
N VAL A 24 -4.76 -7.75 0.53
CA VAL A 24 -4.30 -6.39 0.88
C VAL A 24 -2.94 -6.45 1.54
N GLN A 25 -2.75 -7.32 2.54
CA GLN A 25 -1.46 -7.47 3.22
C GLN A 25 -0.36 -7.93 2.27
N ARG A 26 -0.67 -8.83 1.33
CA ARG A 26 0.29 -9.24 0.29
C ARG A 26 0.70 -8.06 -0.57
N LYS A 27 -0.26 -7.28 -1.06
CA LYS A 27 -0.01 -6.11 -1.91
C LYS A 27 0.72 -4.99 -1.17
N GLN A 28 0.42 -4.79 0.11
CA GLN A 28 1.15 -3.87 0.97
C GLN A 28 2.64 -4.25 1.04
N ARG A 29 2.96 -5.51 1.34
CA ARG A 29 4.36 -5.99 1.39
C ARG A 29 5.07 -5.89 0.05
N GLU A 30 4.36 -6.13 -1.07
CA GLU A 30 4.92 -5.92 -2.41
C GLU A 30 5.25 -4.44 -2.65
N ALA A 31 4.38 -3.52 -2.24
CA ALA A 31 4.58 -2.09 -2.34
C ALA A 31 5.77 -1.62 -1.48
N GLU A 32 5.86 -2.06 -0.22
CA GLU A 32 6.97 -1.75 0.69
C GLU A 32 8.33 -2.18 0.11
N LYS A 33 8.42 -3.41 -0.42
CA LYS A 33 9.65 -3.90 -1.09
C LYS A 33 10.01 -3.07 -2.32
N GLY A 34 9.01 -2.68 -3.11
CA GLY A 34 9.22 -1.82 -4.27
C GLY A 34 9.75 -0.44 -3.86
N LEU A 35 9.16 0.13 -2.81
CA LEU A 35 9.48 1.45 -2.32
C LEU A 35 10.89 1.54 -1.73
N ALA A 36 11.31 0.55 -0.93
CA ALA A 36 12.67 0.46 -0.40
C ALA A 36 13.73 0.53 -1.50
N ARG A 37 13.47 -0.08 -2.66
CA ARG A 37 14.36 -0.02 -3.82
C ARG A 37 14.42 1.39 -4.44
N TYR A 38 13.30 2.09 -4.49
CA TYR A 38 13.24 3.46 -5.01
C TYR A 38 13.91 4.45 -4.05
N GLU A 39 13.64 4.32 -2.76
CA GLU A 39 14.26 5.12 -1.71
C GLU A 39 15.78 5.01 -1.74
N ALA A 40 16.32 3.78 -1.78
CA ALA A 40 17.77 3.55 -1.88
C ALA A 40 18.38 4.23 -3.12
N LYS A 41 17.68 4.24 -4.26
CA LYS A 41 18.15 4.93 -5.48
C LYS A 41 18.14 6.45 -5.32
N LEU A 42 17.11 7.01 -4.71
CA LEU A 42 16.98 8.44 -4.52
C LEU A 42 18.00 8.95 -3.49
N ASN A 43 18.13 8.28 -2.34
CA ASN A 43 19.13 8.59 -1.33
C ASN A 43 20.54 8.42 -1.90
N GLY A 44 20.82 7.37 -2.69
CA GLY A 44 22.12 7.21 -3.33
C GLY A 44 22.48 8.32 -4.32
N LYS A 45 21.48 8.94 -4.99
CA LYS A 45 21.71 9.99 -5.98
C LYS A 45 21.75 11.39 -5.39
N PHE A 46 20.90 11.66 -4.40
CA PHE A 46 20.67 13.01 -3.88
C PHE A 46 21.11 13.18 -2.42
N GLY A 47 21.53 12.12 -1.75
CA GLY A 47 21.82 12.12 -0.32
C GLY A 47 20.64 12.67 0.48
N ASP A 48 20.94 13.47 1.49
CA ASP A 48 19.94 14.01 2.43
C ASP A 48 19.29 15.32 1.93
N VAL A 49 19.55 15.72 0.68
CA VAL A 49 18.95 16.95 0.11
C VAL A 49 17.44 16.81 -0.02
N LEU A 50 16.95 15.60 -0.28
CA LEU A 50 15.53 15.31 -0.41
C LEU A 50 14.96 14.82 0.92
N ARG A 51 13.92 15.51 1.41
CA ARG A 51 13.11 15.04 2.54
C ARG A 51 12.04 14.08 2.03
N LEU A 52 12.46 12.85 1.75
CA LEU A 52 11.58 11.83 1.20
C LEU A 52 10.56 11.38 2.24
N ARG A 53 9.35 11.09 1.77
CA ARG A 53 8.31 10.39 2.52
C ARG A 53 7.78 9.27 1.67
N SER A 54 7.52 8.15 2.32
CA SER A 54 7.20 6.90 1.67
C SER A 54 5.74 6.56 1.94
N PHE A 55 4.97 6.28 0.89
CA PHE A 55 3.57 5.87 1.02
C PHE A 55 3.32 4.59 0.23
N ALA A 56 2.67 3.62 0.86
CA ALA A 56 2.10 2.47 0.17
C ALA A 56 0.61 2.70 -0.05
N VAL A 57 0.14 2.52 -1.28
CA VAL A 57 -1.28 2.64 -1.63
C VAL A 57 -1.75 1.33 -2.24
N VAL A 58 -2.82 0.77 -1.69
CA VAL A 58 -3.41 -0.49 -2.16
C VAL A 58 -4.88 -0.25 -2.51
N ALA A 59 -5.23 -0.44 -3.78
CA ALA A 59 -6.61 -0.47 -4.23
C ALA A 59 -7.18 -1.88 -4.06
N VAL A 60 -8.41 -1.96 -3.55
CA VAL A 60 -9.16 -3.22 -3.40
C VAL A 60 -10.37 -3.15 -4.30
N GLY A 61 -10.26 -3.76 -5.48
CA GLY A 61 -11.25 -3.60 -6.54
C GLY A 61 -11.30 -2.15 -7.05
N PHE A 62 -12.50 -1.68 -7.40
CA PHE A 62 -12.78 -0.28 -7.75
C PHE A 62 -13.44 0.49 -6.60
N GLU A 63 -13.73 -0.19 -5.50
CA GLU A 63 -14.59 0.31 -4.45
C GLU A 63 -13.81 1.04 -3.36
N ARG A 64 -12.59 0.58 -3.04
CA ARG A 64 -11.83 1.07 -1.87
C ARG A 64 -10.35 1.25 -2.15
N VAL A 65 -9.77 2.25 -1.49
CA VAL A 65 -8.32 2.54 -1.49
C VAL A 65 -7.83 2.67 -0.05
N LEU A 66 -6.74 2.00 0.26
CA LEU A 66 -6.03 2.09 1.53
C LEU A 66 -4.65 2.69 1.32
N PHE A 67 -4.19 3.48 2.28
CA PHE A 67 -2.83 4.01 2.29
C PHE A 67 -2.15 3.83 3.64
N TRP A 68 -0.82 3.73 3.60
CA TRP A 68 0.07 3.71 4.75
C TRP A 68 1.16 4.73 4.48
N GLU A 69 1.37 5.64 5.44
CA GLU A 69 2.64 6.36 5.53
C GLU A 69 3.65 5.40 6.15
N LEU A 70 4.81 5.31 5.53
CA LEU A 70 5.92 4.48 5.95
C LEU A 70 7.00 5.41 6.50
N GLU A 71 7.41 5.14 7.73
CA GLU A 71 8.50 5.86 8.41
C GLU A 71 9.87 5.44 7.87
#